data_AF-A0A1B6F9V5-F1
#
_entry.id   AF-A0A1B6F9V5-F1
#
_cell.length_a   1.000
_cell.length_b   1.000
_cell.length_c   1.000
_cell.angle_alpha   90.00
_cell.angle_beta   90.00
_cell.angle_gamma   90.00
#
_symmetry.space_group_name_H-M   'P 1'
#
loop_
_entity.id
_entity.type
_entity.pdbx_description
1 polymer ?
#
loop_
_entity_poly.entity_id
_entity_poly.type
_entity_poly.pdbx_seq_one_letter_code
_entity_poly.pdbx_strand_id
1 'polypeptide(L)'
;MLCYLLFKCTATPGDLVATTFLFANGSQDGATLELHFYKFTLVRMAPMSEEDLLLGVAMRSYLKKKRKRRFEVHPLNSVRLKHGQFHTIMTLLRDDGDNFFSYFRMSIPTFDKLLTYIKDDIVKIDTRFRIRIAPEERLAVTLKRKNNNM
;
A
#
# COMPACT_ATOMS: atom_id res chain seq x y z
N MET A 1 4.56 -3.97 29.10
CA MET A 1 5.58 -5.04 28.91
C MET A 1 6.78 -4.43 28.23
N LEU A 2 7.91 -4.38 28.92
CA LEU A 2 9.20 -3.98 28.37
C LEU A 2 9.80 -5.20 27.66
N CYS A 3 9.96 -5.14 26.33
CA CYS A 3 10.70 -6.14 25.59
C CYS A 3 12.18 -5.79 25.65
N TYR A 4 12.92 -6.50 26.50
CA TYR A 4 14.37 -6.41 26.55
C TYR A 4 14.96 -7.05 25.29
N LEU A 5 15.70 -6.26 24.50
CA LEU A 5 16.66 -6.79 23.53
C LEU A 5 17.90 -7.23 24.32
N LEU A 6 17.97 -8.51 24.70
CA LEU A 6 19.24 -9.09 25.15
C LEU A 6 20.07 -9.45 23.91
N PHE A 7 20.89 -8.50 23.49
CA PHE A 7 21.89 -8.69 22.44
C PHE A 7 23.13 -9.34 23.08
N LYS A 8 23.24 -10.67 23.05
CA LYS A 8 24.53 -11.34 23.29
C LYS A 8 25.22 -11.56 21.94
N CYS A 9 26.02 -10.59 21.52
CA CYS A 9 26.91 -10.73 20.38
C CYS A 9 28.27 -11.23 20.90
N THR A 10 28.50 -12.55 20.88
CA THR A 10 29.86 -13.09 20.96
C THR A 10 30.39 -13.20 19.54
N ALA A 11 30.96 -12.11 19.03
CA ALA A 11 31.60 -12.09 17.72
C ALA A 11 33.07 -12.50 17.86
N THR A 12 33.42 -13.69 17.38
CA THR A 12 34.80 -14.04 17.05
C THR A 12 35.07 -13.71 15.57
N PRO A 13 36.25 -13.21 15.21
CA PRO A 13 36.53 -12.75 13.85
C PRO A 13 36.80 -13.96 12.95
N GLY A 14 35.88 -14.28 12.03
CA GLY A 14 36.15 -15.28 11.00
C GLY A 14 34.95 -15.80 10.22
N ASP A 15 33.76 -15.88 10.83
CA ASP A 15 32.68 -16.67 10.23
C ASP A 15 31.50 -15.83 9.71
N LEU A 16 31.00 -16.24 8.54
CA LEU A 16 29.76 -15.81 7.93
C LEU A 16 28.60 -16.01 8.92
N VAL A 17 28.20 -14.95 9.62
CA VAL A 17 27.00 -15.00 10.44
C VAL A 17 25.79 -14.88 9.52
N ALA A 18 25.18 -16.01 9.19
CA ALA A 18 23.81 -16.04 8.73
C ALA A 18 22.93 -15.57 9.90
N THR A 19 22.59 -14.28 9.94
CA THR A 19 21.52 -13.80 10.82
C THR A 19 20.18 -14.25 10.23
N THR A 20 19.82 -15.50 10.49
CA THR A 20 18.43 -15.96 10.38
C THR A 20 17.64 -15.28 11.50
N PHE A 21 16.94 -14.20 11.17
CA PHE A 21 15.91 -13.65 12.04
C PHE A 21 14.69 -14.59 12.01
N LEU A 22 14.60 -15.48 13.00
CA LEU A 22 13.35 -16.17 13.33
C LEU A 22 12.46 -15.21 14.13
N PHE A 23 11.60 -14.47 13.43
CA PHE A 23 10.45 -13.83 14.09
C PHE A 23 9.35 -14.89 14.23
N ALA A 24 9.25 -15.51 15.41
CA ALA A 24 8.09 -16.28 15.80
C ALA A 24 7.08 -15.35 16.48
N ASN A 25 6.06 -14.91 15.75
CA ASN A 25 4.88 -14.30 16.36
C ASN A 25 3.98 -15.43 16.83
N GLY A 26 3.89 -15.63 18.15
CA GLY A 26 2.89 -16.52 18.73
C GLY A 26 1.51 -15.88 18.70
N SER A 27 0.59 -16.46 17.95
CA SER A 27 -0.83 -16.48 18.30
C SER A 27 -1.36 -17.87 17.95
N GLN A 28 -1.99 -18.54 18.91
CA GLN A 28 -2.73 -19.77 18.68
C GLN A 28 -3.88 -19.42 17.73
N ASP A 29 -3.82 -19.96 16.53
CA ASP A 29 -4.93 -20.60 15.80
C ASP A 29 -4.41 -20.92 14.39
N GLY A 30 -4.64 -22.15 13.95
CA GLY A 30 -3.90 -22.77 12.87
C GLY A 30 -4.04 -22.12 11.49
N ALA A 31 -3.10 -22.52 10.64
CA ALA A 31 -3.04 -22.44 9.18
C ALA A 31 -2.09 -21.38 8.57
N THR A 32 -1.10 -21.93 7.85
CA THR A 32 -0.26 -21.33 6.78
C THR A 32 0.72 -20.21 7.16
N LEU A 33 1.97 -20.63 7.42
CA LEU A 33 3.17 -19.78 7.42
C LEU A 33 3.57 -19.49 5.95
N GLU A 34 3.19 -18.32 5.41
CA GLU A 34 3.77 -17.85 4.15
C GLU A 34 5.16 -17.23 4.38
N LEU A 35 6.19 -17.90 3.87
CA LEU A 35 7.56 -17.41 3.84
C LEU A 35 7.71 -16.36 2.74
N HIS A 36 7.68 -15.08 3.12
CA HIS A 36 8.07 -14.01 2.21
C HIS A 36 9.59 -13.96 2.02
N PHE A 37 10.08 -14.61 0.97
CA PHE A 37 11.47 -14.51 0.51
C PHE A 37 11.72 -13.13 -0.09
N TYR A 38 12.27 -12.19 0.70
CA TYR A 38 12.88 -10.99 0.14
C TYR A 38 14.24 -11.34 -0.47
N LYS A 39 14.32 -11.30 -1.79
CA LYS A 39 15.57 -11.50 -2.56
C LYS A 39 16.49 -10.30 -2.35
N PHE A 40 17.37 -10.38 -1.35
CA PHE A 40 18.47 -9.42 -1.18
C PHE A 40 19.64 -9.83 -2.07
N THR A 41 19.98 -8.99 -3.04
CA THR A 41 21.28 -9.06 -3.73
C THR A 41 22.38 -8.83 -2.69
N LEU A 42 23.26 -9.81 -2.53
CA LEU A 42 24.45 -9.77 -1.67
C LEU A 42 25.42 -8.71 -2.22
N VAL A 43 25.25 -7.46 -1.81
CA VAL A 43 26.31 -6.45 -1.91
C VAL A 43 27.23 -6.70 -0.72
N ARG A 44 28.52 -6.94 -0.98
CA ARG A 44 29.55 -7.14 0.03
C ARG A 44 29.65 -5.87 0.88
N MET A 45 28.91 -5.80 1.98
CA MET A 45 29.00 -4.72 2.95
C MET A 45 30.32 -4.88 3.70
N ALA A 46 31.25 -3.95 3.50
CA ALA A 46 32.41 -3.82 4.39
C ALA A 46 31.91 -3.64 5.84
N PRO A 47 32.66 -4.08 6.87
CA PRO A 47 32.30 -3.78 8.25
C PRO A 47 32.33 -2.27 8.43
N MET A 48 31.14 -1.67 8.38
CA MET A 48 30.96 -0.23 8.61
C MET A 48 31.10 0.00 10.11
N SER A 49 31.90 1.00 10.50
CA SER A 49 31.99 1.36 11.91
C SER A 49 30.66 1.94 12.41
N GLU A 50 30.43 1.98 13.72
CA GLU A 50 29.18 2.52 14.30
C GLU A 50 28.98 3.98 13.89
N GLU A 51 30.07 4.72 13.72
CA GLU A 51 30.14 6.11 13.28
C GLU A 51 29.70 6.28 11.83
N ASP A 52 30.11 5.38 10.92
CA ASP A 52 29.71 5.39 9.51
C ASP A 52 28.22 5.08 9.34
N LEU A 53 27.69 4.18 10.18
CA LEU A 53 26.26 3.88 10.22
C LEU A 53 25.46 5.09 10.71
N LEU A 54 25.90 5.72 11.81
CA LEU A 54 25.32 6.96 12.35
C LEU A 54 25.34 8.09 11.31
N LEU A 55 26.48 8.27 10.63
CA LEU A 55 26.64 9.24 9.56
C LEU A 55 25.69 8.93 8.40
N GLY A 56 25.57 7.67 7.99
CA GLY A 56 24.64 7.26 6.93
C GLY A 56 23.16 7.47 7.29
N VAL A 57 22.79 7.36 8.58
CA VAL A 57 21.43 7.69 9.06
C VAL A 57 21.21 9.20 9.08
N ALA A 58 22.17 9.97 9.60
CA ALA A 58 22.12 11.43 9.66
C ALA A 58 22.11 12.08 8.26
N MET A 59 22.91 11.56 7.34
CA MET A 59 22.92 12.00 5.93
C MET A 59 21.56 11.74 5.28
N ARG A 60 20.94 10.58 5.53
CA ARG A 60 19.59 10.26 5.03
C ARG A 60 18.50 11.16 5.62
N SER A 61 18.58 11.55 6.89
CA SER A 61 17.61 12.48 7.49
C SER A 61 17.81 13.91 6.97
N TYR A 62 19.06 14.36 6.80
CA TYR A 62 19.41 15.66 6.22
C TYR A 62 18.97 15.79 4.76
N LEU A 63 19.21 14.76 3.93
CA LEU A 63 18.78 14.72 2.53
C LEU A 63 17.27 14.53 2.38
N LYS A 64 16.57 13.99 3.39
CA LYS A 64 15.10 13.91 3.45
C LYS A 64 14.43 15.24 3.81
N LYS A 65 14.97 16.38 3.38
CA LYS A 65 14.20 17.64 3.32
C LYS A 65 13.07 17.50 2.29
N LYS A 66 11.95 16.90 2.72
CA LYS A 66 10.73 16.82 1.90
C LYS A 66 10.30 18.25 1.60
N ARG A 67 10.21 18.59 0.31
CA ARG A 67 9.59 19.86 -0.12
C ARG A 67 8.23 19.97 0.56
N LYS A 68 7.98 21.11 1.23
CA LYS A 68 6.65 21.40 1.78
C LYS A 68 5.66 21.35 0.62
N ARG A 69 4.69 20.43 0.70
CA ARG A 69 3.63 20.33 -0.29
C ARG A 69 2.78 21.60 -0.20
N ARG A 70 2.48 22.23 -1.35
CA ARG A 70 1.57 23.40 -1.39
C ARG A 70 0.17 23.05 -0.90
N PHE A 71 -0.29 21.84 -1.20
CA PHE A 71 -1.57 21.29 -0.78
C PHE A 71 -1.41 19.83 -0.34
N GLU A 72 -2.09 19.43 0.73
CA GLU A 72 -2.20 18.01 1.10
C GLU A 72 -3.14 17.25 0.15
N VAL A 73 -4.28 17.88 -0.18
CA VAL A 73 -5.22 17.49 -1.23
C VAL A 73 -5.51 18.72 -2.07
N HIS A 74 -5.41 18.60 -3.39
CA HIS A 74 -5.69 19.72 -4.29
C HIS A 74 -7.18 20.13 -4.21
N PRO A 75 -7.54 21.42 -4.25
CA PRO A 75 -8.95 21.86 -4.19
C PRO A 75 -9.87 21.22 -5.23
N LEU A 76 -9.34 20.91 -6.43
CA LEU A 76 -10.11 20.17 -7.45
C LEU A 76 -10.52 18.75 -6.99
N ASN A 77 -9.70 18.13 -6.14
CA ASN A 77 -9.98 16.79 -5.61
C ASN A 77 -10.87 16.84 -4.36
N SER A 78 -10.98 17.98 -3.68
CA SER A 78 -11.89 18.11 -2.53
C SER A 78 -13.35 18.17 -2.95
N VAL A 79 -13.64 18.70 -4.15
CA VAL A 79 -15.00 18.76 -4.72
C VAL A 79 -15.43 17.47 -5.44
N ARG A 80 -14.62 16.40 -5.37
CA ARG A 80 -14.88 15.10 -6.01
C ARG A 80 -16.24 14.48 -5.66
N LEU A 81 -16.72 14.65 -4.43
CA LEU A 81 -18.01 14.07 -4.05
C LEU A 81 -19.19 14.71 -4.81
N LYS A 82 -19.05 15.98 -5.22
CA LYS A 82 -20.09 16.75 -5.92
C LYS A 82 -19.95 16.66 -7.44
N HIS A 83 -18.73 16.74 -7.95
CA HIS A 83 -18.45 16.84 -9.39
C HIS A 83 -17.64 15.66 -9.93
N GLY A 84 -17.36 14.67 -9.09
CA GLY A 84 -16.61 13.49 -9.50
C GLY A 84 -17.43 12.62 -10.43
N GLN A 85 -16.79 12.19 -11.51
CA GLN A 85 -17.42 11.38 -12.54
C GLN A 85 -18.14 10.16 -11.97
N PHE A 86 -17.57 9.50 -10.97
CA PHE A 86 -18.19 8.36 -10.32
C PHE A 86 -19.54 8.73 -9.70
N HIS A 87 -19.60 9.78 -8.89
CA HIS A 87 -20.83 10.17 -8.19
C HIS A 87 -21.91 10.67 -9.14
N THR A 88 -21.55 11.29 -10.26
CA THR A 88 -22.51 11.79 -11.24
C THR A 88 -23.02 10.70 -12.19
N ILE A 89 -22.15 9.76 -12.61
CA ILE A 89 -22.45 8.82 -13.70
C ILE A 89 -22.83 7.42 -13.19
N MET A 90 -22.33 7.00 -12.02
CA MET A 90 -22.53 5.61 -11.56
C MET A 90 -24.00 5.25 -11.38
N THR A 91 -24.83 6.17 -10.89
CA THR A 91 -26.28 5.96 -10.76
C THR A 91 -26.94 5.77 -12.12
N LEU A 92 -26.65 6.67 -13.07
CA LEU A 92 -27.15 6.61 -14.44
C LEU A 92 -26.74 5.31 -15.15
N LEU A 93 -25.50 4.85 -14.93
CA LEU A 93 -25.04 3.56 -15.49
C LEU A 93 -25.74 2.37 -14.85
N ARG A 94 -26.06 2.40 -13.55
CA ARG A 94 -26.76 1.27 -12.91
C ARG A 94 -28.21 1.13 -13.38
N ASP A 95 -28.84 2.23 -13.80
CA ASP A 95 -30.18 2.21 -14.37
C ASP A 95 -30.22 1.61 -15.79
N ASP A 96 -29.10 1.71 -16.53
CA ASP A 96 -28.96 1.19 -17.90
C ASP A 96 -27.86 0.12 -17.99
N GLY A 97 -28.29 -1.14 -17.95
CA GLY A 97 -27.39 -2.30 -17.96
C GLY A 97 -26.50 -2.41 -19.21
N ASP A 98 -26.98 -1.95 -20.37
CA ASP A 98 -26.21 -2.02 -21.63
C ASP A 98 -25.09 -0.99 -21.63
N ASN A 99 -25.39 0.24 -21.19
CA ASN A 99 -24.38 1.27 -21.00
C ASN A 99 -23.39 0.91 -19.90
N PHE A 100 -23.85 0.28 -18.80
CA PHE A 100 -22.97 -0.27 -17.76
C PHE A 100 -21.97 -1.27 -18.34
N PHE A 101 -22.46 -2.21 -19.15
CA PHE A 101 -21.63 -3.23 -19.80
C PHE A 101 -20.64 -2.60 -20.78
N SER A 102 -21.07 -1.61 -21.57
CA SER A 102 -20.16 -0.88 -22.47
C SER A 102 -19.04 -0.14 -21.72
N TYR A 103 -19.37 0.39 -20.54
CA TYR A 103 -18.46 1.17 -19.70
C TYR A 103 -17.43 0.31 -18.95
N PHE A 104 -17.87 -0.77 -18.28
CA PHE A 104 -17.02 -1.63 -17.43
C PHE A 104 -16.66 -2.98 -18.06
N ARG A 105 -17.27 -3.37 -19.18
CA ARG A 105 -17.15 -4.71 -19.83
C ARG A 105 -17.59 -5.88 -18.95
N MET A 106 -18.46 -5.61 -17.99
CA MET A 106 -19.07 -6.60 -17.12
C MET A 106 -20.48 -6.16 -16.74
N SER A 107 -21.34 -7.12 -16.42
CA SER A 107 -22.68 -6.82 -15.91
C SER A 107 -22.62 -6.33 -14.47
N ILE A 108 -23.66 -5.60 -14.05
CA ILE A 108 -23.83 -5.10 -12.68
C ILE A 108 -23.62 -6.20 -11.61
N PRO A 109 -24.25 -7.39 -11.70
CA PRO A 109 -24.05 -8.43 -10.68
C PRO A 109 -22.61 -8.96 -10.65
N THR A 110 -21.91 -9.01 -11.78
CA THR A 110 -20.50 -9.42 -11.83
C THR A 110 -19.61 -8.38 -11.17
N PHE A 111 -19.90 -7.09 -11.41
CA PHE A 111 -19.20 -5.99 -10.74
C PHE A 111 -19.40 -6.06 -9.22
N ASP A 112 -20.64 -6.24 -8.76
CA ASP A 112 -20.95 -6.29 -7.33
C ASP A 112 -20.31 -7.52 -6.66
N LYS A 113 -20.30 -8.69 -7.33
CA LYS A 113 -19.56 -9.87 -6.86
C LYS A 113 -18.06 -9.61 -6.77
N LEU A 114 -17.47 -9.03 -7.82
CA LEU A 114 -16.05 -8.70 -7.81
C LEU A 114 -15.71 -7.75 -6.66
N LEU A 115 -16.55 -6.74 -6.45
CA LEU A 115 -16.41 -5.81 -5.34
C LEU A 115 -16.42 -6.56 -4.00
N THR A 116 -17.34 -7.50 -3.77
CA THR A 116 -17.38 -8.25 -2.50
C THR A 116 -16.09 -9.00 -2.19
N TYR A 117 -15.41 -9.55 -3.21
CA TYR A 117 -14.16 -10.28 -2.99
C TYR A 117 -12.98 -9.39 -2.63
N ILE A 118 -12.88 -8.22 -3.27
CA ILE A 118 -11.70 -7.35 -3.12
C ILE A 118 -11.91 -6.24 -2.08
N LYS A 119 -13.15 -6.06 -1.61
CA LYS A 119 -13.55 -4.91 -0.78
C LYS A 119 -12.62 -4.74 0.41
N ASP A 120 -12.36 -5.81 1.13
CA ASP A 120 -11.57 -5.77 2.35
C ASP A 120 -10.10 -5.40 2.09
N ASP A 121 -9.55 -5.80 0.94
CA ASP A 121 -8.18 -5.46 0.52
C ASP A 121 -8.05 -4.01 0.05
N ILE A 122 -9.11 -3.47 -0.58
CA ILE A 122 -9.08 -2.13 -1.17
C ILE A 122 -9.65 -1.05 -0.24
N VAL A 123 -10.41 -1.40 0.79
CA VAL A 123 -10.94 -0.44 1.77
C VAL A 123 -9.78 0.27 2.47
N LYS A 124 -9.97 1.56 2.71
CA LYS A 124 -9.01 2.39 3.41
C LYS A 124 -9.73 3.20 4.46
N ILE A 125 -9.11 3.28 5.63
CA ILE A 125 -9.62 4.03 6.77
C ILE A 125 -9.55 5.53 6.49
N ASP A 126 -10.64 6.21 6.82
CA ASP A 126 -10.75 7.66 6.80
C ASP A 126 -9.87 8.27 7.89
N THR A 127 -9.29 9.42 7.59
CA THR A 127 -8.41 10.13 8.52
C THR A 127 -8.97 11.51 8.75
N ARG A 128 -8.67 12.11 9.92
CA ARG A 128 -9.15 13.47 10.26
C ARG A 128 -8.87 14.53 9.17
N PHE A 129 -7.82 14.33 8.38
CA PHE A 129 -7.37 15.27 7.36
C PHE A 129 -7.93 14.98 5.95
N ARG A 130 -8.43 13.76 5.69
CA ARG A 130 -8.95 13.40 4.36
C ARG A 130 -9.95 12.25 4.41
N ILE A 131 -10.99 12.41 3.61
CA ILE A 131 -11.93 11.35 3.24
C ILE A 131 -11.28 10.49 2.16
N ARG A 132 -11.31 9.18 2.34
CA ARG A 132 -10.79 8.21 1.38
C ARG A 132 -11.75 8.05 0.21
N ILE A 133 -11.23 7.44 -0.84
CA ILE A 133 -12.02 7.05 -2.00
C ILE A 133 -12.68 5.71 -1.65
N ALA A 134 -14.00 5.64 -1.80
CA ALA A 134 -14.79 4.45 -1.53
C ALA A 134 -14.29 3.27 -2.39
N PRO A 135 -14.37 2.01 -1.88
CA PRO A 135 -13.89 0.85 -2.61
C PRO A 135 -14.59 0.68 -3.98
N GLU A 136 -15.89 0.97 -4.05
CA GLU A 136 -16.71 0.97 -5.27
C GLU A 136 -16.11 1.91 -6.34
N GLU A 137 -15.78 3.13 -5.93
CA GLU A 137 -15.23 4.14 -6.82
C GLU A 137 -13.82 3.80 -7.27
N ARG A 138 -13.01 3.22 -6.39
CA ARG A 138 -11.66 2.76 -6.74
C ARG A 138 -11.73 1.65 -7.78
N LEU A 139 -12.63 0.70 -7.59
CA LEU A 139 -12.87 -0.36 -8.55
C LEU A 139 -13.35 0.22 -9.88
N ALA A 140 -14.33 1.13 -9.84
CA ALA A 140 -14.87 1.78 -11.03
C ALA A 140 -13.80 2.55 -11.82
N VAL A 141 -12.96 3.34 -11.15
CA VAL A 141 -11.87 4.08 -11.82
C VAL A 141 -10.84 3.13 -12.44
N THR A 142 -10.59 1.99 -11.78
CA THR A 142 -9.63 0.98 -12.26
C THR A 142 -10.14 0.25 -13.49
N LEU A 143 -11.42 -0.15 -13.49
CA LEU A 143 -12.04 -0.90 -14.58
C LEU A 143 -12.51 -0.01 -15.73
N LYS A 144 -12.60 1.30 -15.51
CA LYS A 144 -13.03 2.25 -16.55
C LYS A 144 -12.17 2.07 -17.80
N ARG A 145 -12.81 1.70 -18.90
CA ARG A 145 -12.16 1.62 -20.20
C ARG A 145 -11.63 2.99 -20.62
N LYS A 146 -10.35 3.05 -20.99
CA LYS A 146 -9.82 4.18 -21.77
C LYS A 146 -10.25 3.93 -23.22
N ASN A 147 -11.09 4.80 -23.76
CA ASN A 147 -11.36 4.79 -25.18
C ASN A 147 -10.12 5.38 -25.87
N ASN A 148 -9.44 4.58 -26.69
CA ASN A 148 -8.30 5.02 -27.50
C ASN A 148 -8.81 5.75 -28.76
N ASN A 149 -9.69 6.73 -28.59
CA ASN A 149 -10.14 7.59 -29.66
C ASN A 149 -9.75 9.01 -29.28
N MET A 150 -8.51 9.36 -29.55
CA MET A 150 -8.00 10.73 -29.61
C MET A 150 -6.81 10.78 -30.54
#